data_AF-A0AAU2M2P1-F1
#
_entry.id   AF-A0AAU2M2P1-F1
#
_cell.length_a   1.000
_cell.length_b   1.000
_cell.length_c   1.000
_cell.angle_alpha   90.00
_cell.angle_beta   90.00
_cell.angle_gamma   90.00
#
_symmetry.space_group_name_H-M   'P 1'
#
loop_
_entity.id
_entity.type
_entity.pdbx_description
1 polymer ?
#
loop_
_entity_poly.entity_id
_entity_poly.type
_entity_poly.pdbx_seq_one_letter_code
_entity_poly.pdbx_strand_id
1 'polypeptide(L)'
;MIVAAGETVLRFLRADSDEIVGDYTFLRKADAELPLHPEVVYDHFDGRILALDEHTWCLPVEPDMAIAPPERRADVEAHLAWIVDRRFARPLGWGRFDLWPDSATAVAHLRTTSPDIKELQKVIRWAEG
;
A
#
# COMPACT_ATOMS: atom_id res chain seq x y z
N MET A 1 1.83 -9.87 -24.66
CA MET A 1 2.02 -8.70 -23.79
C MET A 1 3.49 -8.38 -23.76
N ILE A 2 3.85 -7.13 -24.09
CA ILE A 2 5.21 -6.62 -23.98
C ILE A 2 5.27 -5.74 -22.73
N VAL A 3 6.34 -5.86 -21.96
CA VAL A 3 6.63 -4.97 -20.83
C VAL A 3 7.88 -4.17 -21.17
N ALA A 4 7.72 -2.86 -21.32
CA ALA A 4 8.84 -1.94 -21.48
C ALA A 4 9.19 -1.34 -20.12
N ALA A 5 10.45 -1.44 -19.72
CA ALA A 5 10.95 -0.88 -18.46
C ALA A 5 11.75 0.39 -18.74
N GLY A 6 11.26 1.51 -18.21
CA GLY A 6 12.02 2.75 -18.04
C GLY A 6 12.62 2.86 -16.64
N GLU A 7 13.26 3.99 -16.34
CA GLU A 7 13.90 4.24 -15.04
C GLU A 7 12.91 4.27 -13.87
N THR A 8 11.68 4.74 -14.10
CA THR A 8 10.64 4.91 -13.07
C THR A 8 9.26 4.42 -13.50
N VAL A 9 9.11 3.86 -14.70
CA VAL A 9 7.83 3.43 -15.26
C VAL A 9 7.96 2.07 -15.93
N LEU A 10 7.04 1.17 -15.63
CA LEU A 10 6.76 -0.02 -16.42
C LEU A 10 5.55 0.24 -17.31
N ARG A 11 5.68 0.03 -18.61
CA ARG A 11 4.59 0.16 -19.57
C ARG A 11 4.21 -1.21 -20.13
N PHE A 12 2.93 -1.52 -20.08
CA PHE A 12 2.35 -2.75 -20.61
C PHE A 12 1.72 -2.47 -21.96
N LEU A 13 2.15 -3.20 -22.99
CA LEU A 13 1.63 -3.07 -24.35
C LEU A 13 1.02 -4.39 -24.86
N ARG A 14 -0.02 -4.26 -25.68
CA ARG A 14 -0.47 -5.34 -26.55
C ARG A 14 0.56 -5.58 -27.64
N ALA A 15 0.94 -6.84 -27.83
CA ALA A 15 2.04 -7.21 -28.71
C ALA A 15 1.67 -7.15 -30.20
N ASP A 16 0.38 -7.18 -30.50
CA ASP A 16 -0.20 -7.21 -31.85
C ASP A 16 -0.63 -5.84 -32.36
N SER A 17 -0.81 -4.86 -31.47
CA SER A 17 -1.31 -3.53 -31.82
C SER A 17 -0.46 -2.37 -31.31
N ASP A 18 0.58 -2.64 -30.51
CA ASP A 18 1.34 -1.65 -29.74
C ASP A 18 0.47 -0.76 -28.82
N GLU A 19 -0.79 -1.15 -28.58
CA GLU A 19 -1.72 -0.43 -27.70
C GLU A 19 -1.23 -0.48 -26.25
N ILE A 20 -1.19 0.68 -25.59
CA ILE A 20 -0.86 0.79 -24.17
C ILE A 20 -2.06 0.32 -23.36
N VAL A 21 -1.87 -0.78 -22.63
CA VAL A 21 -2.88 -1.34 -21.73
C VAL A 21 -2.73 -0.87 -20.28
N GLY A 22 -1.58 -0.30 -19.94
CA GLY A 22 -1.37 0.33 -18.63
C GLY A 22 0.06 0.80 -18.40
N ASP A 23 0.19 1.76 -17.49
CA ASP A 23 1.46 2.23 -16.95
C ASP A 23 1.49 2.00 -15.43
N TYR A 24 2.64 1.57 -14.92
CA TYR A 24 2.91 1.47 -13.50
C TYR A 24 4.15 2.29 -13.16
N THR A 25 3.98 3.34 -12.36
CA THR A 25 5.08 4.20 -11.92
C THR A 25 5.58 3.73 -10.56
N PHE A 26 6.89 3.55 -10.41
CA PHE A 26 7.53 3.23 -9.14
C PHE A 26 8.42 4.40 -8.67
N LEU A 27 8.94 4.33 -7.44
CA LEU A 27 9.72 5.40 -6.79
C LEU A 27 8.95 6.74 -6.62
N ARG A 28 7.62 6.69 -6.59
CA ARG A 28 6.81 7.86 -6.24
C ARG A 28 7.12 8.34 -4.83
N LYS A 29 7.03 9.66 -4.63
CA LYS A 29 7.06 10.31 -3.32
C LYS A 29 5.81 11.17 -3.17
N ALA A 30 5.21 11.14 -2.00
CA ALA A 30 4.14 12.06 -1.62
C ALA A 30 4.70 13.17 -0.73
N ASP A 31 4.27 14.40 -0.99
CA ASP A 31 4.41 15.58 -0.13
C ASP A 31 3.27 15.58 0.90
N ALA A 32 3.26 14.54 1.73
CA ALA A 32 2.29 14.35 2.80
C ALA A 32 2.95 13.65 3.98
N GLU A 33 2.33 13.76 5.16
CA GLU A 33 2.77 13.05 6.34
C GLU A 33 2.60 11.54 6.18
N LEU A 34 3.57 10.77 6.68
CA LEU A 34 3.50 9.33 6.64
C LEU A 34 2.36 8.81 7.54
N PRO A 35 1.73 7.68 7.19
CA PRO A 35 0.65 7.09 8.00
C PRO A 35 1.09 6.69 9.43
N LEU A 36 2.40 6.57 9.66
CA LEU A 36 3.03 6.29 10.94
C LEU A 36 4.27 7.16 11.10
N HIS A 37 4.68 7.39 12.36
CA HIS A 37 5.90 8.14 12.68
C HIS A 37 7.13 7.53 11.97
N PRO A 38 8.04 8.34 11.38
CA PRO A 38 9.13 7.82 10.55
C PRO A 38 10.01 6.75 11.22
N GLU A 39 10.32 6.89 12.50
CA GLU A 39 11.13 5.93 13.25
C GLU A 39 10.51 4.51 13.25
N VAL A 40 9.19 4.44 13.39
CA VAL A 40 8.43 3.18 13.33
C VAL A 40 8.44 2.59 11.93
N VAL A 41 8.32 3.47 10.93
CA VAL A 41 8.32 3.08 9.52
C VAL A 41 9.62 2.38 9.18
N TYR A 42 10.75 3.00 9.50
CA TYR A 42 12.07 2.48 9.13
C TYR A 42 12.44 1.17 9.83
N ASP A 43 11.89 0.89 11.00
CA ASP A 43 12.22 -0.34 11.74
C ASP A 43 11.47 -1.58 11.25
N HIS A 44 10.17 -1.47 10.93
CA HIS A 44 9.33 -2.64 10.63
C HIS A 44 8.62 -2.58 9.26
N PHE A 45 8.28 -1.38 8.81
CA PHE A 45 7.51 -1.14 7.59
C PHE A 45 8.35 -0.59 6.44
N ASP A 46 9.67 -0.62 6.57
CA ASP A 46 10.58 -0.05 5.56
C ASP A 46 10.39 -0.74 4.20
N GLY A 47 10.40 0.08 3.15
CA GLY A 47 10.10 -0.34 1.79
C GLY A 47 8.66 -0.81 1.54
N ARG A 48 7.75 -0.75 2.52
CA ARG A 48 6.33 -1.13 2.35
C ARG A 48 5.40 0.06 2.17
N ILE A 49 5.79 1.24 2.65
CA ILE A 49 5.00 2.46 2.43
C ILE A 49 5.20 2.93 1.00
N LEU A 50 4.09 3.16 0.32
CA LEU A 50 4.05 3.54 -1.08
C LEU A 50 3.22 4.79 -1.26
N ALA A 51 3.68 5.69 -2.13
CA ALA A 51 2.91 6.85 -2.53
C ALA A 51 1.89 6.42 -3.60
N LEU A 52 0.60 6.68 -3.35
CA LEU A 52 -0.45 6.52 -4.35
C LEU A 52 -0.35 7.63 -5.40
N ASP A 53 -0.02 8.84 -4.96
CA ASP A 53 0.25 10.03 -5.77
C ASP A 53 1.17 11.01 -5.03
N GLU A 54 1.21 12.27 -5.46
CA GLU A 54 2.03 13.33 -4.87
C GLU A 54 1.55 13.80 -3.49
N HIS A 55 0.39 13.34 -3.00
CA HIS A 55 -0.24 13.83 -1.77
C HIS A 55 -0.71 12.73 -0.83
N THR A 56 -0.59 11.46 -1.20
CA THR A 56 -1.15 10.37 -0.43
C THR A 56 -0.19 9.21 -0.32
N TRP A 57 0.08 8.82 0.92
CA TRP A 57 0.75 7.58 1.26
C TRP A 57 -0.26 6.46 1.53
N CYS A 58 0.18 5.24 1.27
CA CYS A 58 -0.50 4.00 1.63
C CYS A 58 0.47 3.12 2.39
N LEU A 59 0.04 2.60 3.54
CA LEU A 59 0.74 1.58 4.30
C LEU A 59 -0.07 0.27 4.27
N PRO A 60 0.36 -0.73 3.50
CA PRO A 60 -0.21 -2.07 3.58
C PRO A 60 0.14 -2.71 4.93
N VAL A 61 -0.86 -3.31 5.58
CA VAL A 61 -0.72 -3.99 6.87
C VAL A 61 -1.28 -5.41 6.72
N GLU A 62 -0.40 -6.40 6.85
CA GLU A 62 -0.82 -7.79 6.74
C GLU A 62 -1.77 -8.20 7.87
N PRO A 63 -2.75 -9.08 7.61
CA PRO A 63 -2.91 -9.85 6.37
C PRO A 63 -3.86 -9.21 5.34
N ASP A 64 -4.71 -8.27 5.74
CA ASP A 64 -5.92 -7.93 4.99
C ASP A 64 -6.35 -6.46 5.13
N MET A 65 -5.42 -5.54 5.41
CA MET A 65 -5.78 -4.12 5.46
C MET A 65 -4.68 -3.18 4.95
N ALA A 66 -5.05 -1.92 4.76
CA ALA A 66 -4.11 -0.82 4.58
C ALA A 66 -4.58 0.43 5.33
N ILE A 67 -3.61 1.31 5.60
CA ILE A 67 -3.85 2.66 6.10
C ILE A 67 -3.64 3.64 4.95
N ALA A 68 -4.74 4.27 4.52
CA ALA A 68 -4.79 5.32 3.50
C ALA A 68 -6.19 5.97 3.53
N PRO A 69 -6.38 7.17 2.94
CA PRO A 69 -7.69 7.80 2.85
C PRO A 69 -8.73 6.86 2.18
N PRO A 70 -9.91 6.61 2.79
CA PRO A 70 -10.86 5.59 2.32
C PRO A 70 -11.35 5.76 0.88
N GLU A 71 -11.44 7.00 0.41
CA GLU A 71 -11.82 7.37 -0.96
C GLU A 71 -10.81 6.89 -2.02
N ARG A 72 -9.58 6.55 -1.60
CA ARG A 72 -8.49 6.09 -2.46
C ARG A 72 -8.46 4.58 -2.65
N ARG A 73 -9.52 3.87 -2.25
CA ARG A 73 -9.62 2.41 -2.35
C ARG A 73 -9.24 1.89 -3.75
N ALA A 74 -9.77 2.47 -4.81
CA ALA A 74 -9.47 2.00 -6.17
C ALA A 74 -7.97 2.08 -6.50
N ASP A 75 -7.28 3.14 -6.06
CA ASP A 75 -5.84 3.32 -6.28
C ASP A 75 -5.00 2.33 -5.46
N VAL A 76 -5.41 2.07 -4.22
CA VAL A 76 -4.80 1.07 -3.34
C VAL A 76 -4.96 -0.33 -3.93
N GLU A 77 -6.16 -0.68 -4.41
CA GLU A 77 -6.43 -1.97 -5.06
C GLU A 77 -5.62 -2.13 -6.35
N ALA A 78 -5.53 -1.07 -7.15
CA ALA A 78 -4.70 -1.06 -8.35
C ALA A 78 -3.22 -1.26 -8.00
N HIS A 79 -2.67 -0.55 -7.01
CA HIS A 79 -1.26 -0.65 -6.65
C HIS A 79 -0.91 -2.02 -6.04
N LEU A 80 -1.72 -2.51 -5.11
CA LEU A 80 -1.41 -3.76 -4.39
C LEU A 80 -1.58 -5.01 -5.26
N ALA A 81 -2.39 -4.95 -6.32
CA ALA A 81 -2.46 -6.01 -7.31
C ALA A 81 -1.12 -6.28 -8.04
N TRP A 82 -0.21 -5.30 -8.06
CA TRP A 82 1.09 -5.39 -8.76
C TRP A 82 2.28 -5.67 -7.84
N ILE A 83 2.11 -5.66 -6.51
CA ILE A 83 3.21 -5.92 -5.57
C ILE A 83 3.32 -7.44 -5.36
N VAL A 84 4.11 -8.08 -6.23
CA VAL A 84 4.23 -9.54 -6.36
C VAL A 84 4.93 -10.22 -5.18
N ASP A 85 5.79 -9.50 -4.44
CA ASP A 85 6.66 -10.11 -3.43
C ASP A 85 5.94 -10.46 -2.10
N ARG A 86 4.77 -9.85 -1.85
CA ARG A 86 3.97 -10.13 -0.64
C ARG A 86 2.54 -10.44 -1.04
N ARG A 87 1.84 -11.24 -0.22
CA ARG A 87 0.59 -11.98 -0.53
C ARG A 87 -0.65 -11.16 -0.97
N PHE A 88 -0.50 -9.92 -1.43
CA PHE A 88 -1.54 -9.13 -2.07
C PHE A 88 -1.80 -9.50 -3.54
N ALA A 89 -1.15 -10.56 -4.05
CA ALA A 89 -1.30 -11.08 -5.42
C ALA A 89 -2.70 -11.61 -5.80
N ARG A 90 -3.73 -11.34 -5.01
CA ARG A 90 -5.13 -11.53 -5.40
C ARG A 90 -5.73 -10.13 -5.61
N PRO A 91 -6.56 -9.92 -6.64
CA PRO A 91 -7.39 -8.71 -6.69
C PRO A 91 -8.06 -8.54 -5.32
N LEU A 92 -7.88 -7.39 -4.67
CA LEU A 92 -8.33 -7.21 -3.28
C LEU A 92 -9.84 -7.48 -3.12
N GLY A 93 -10.62 -7.39 -4.20
CA GLY A 93 -12.03 -7.78 -4.25
C GLY A 93 -12.34 -9.28 -4.24
N TRP A 94 -11.35 -10.18 -4.30
CA TRP A 94 -11.55 -11.65 -4.20
C TRP A 94 -11.45 -12.15 -2.76
N GLY A 95 -11.10 -11.27 -1.82
CA GLY A 95 -11.11 -11.52 -0.39
C GLY A 95 -11.67 -10.31 0.34
N ARG A 96 -11.63 -10.35 1.66
CA ARG A 96 -11.91 -9.16 2.45
C ARG A 96 -10.63 -8.33 2.55
N PHE A 97 -10.74 -7.04 2.27
CA PHE A 97 -9.66 -6.08 2.46
C PHE A 97 -10.21 -4.77 3.04
N ASP A 98 -9.84 -4.47 4.28
CA ASP A 98 -10.31 -3.29 4.99
C ASP A 98 -9.34 -2.10 4.73
N LEU A 99 -9.88 -0.91 4.52
CA LEU A 99 -9.08 0.30 4.32
C LEU A 99 -9.46 1.31 5.40
N TRP A 100 -8.45 1.76 6.14
CA TRP A 100 -8.64 2.63 7.30
C TRP A 100 -7.92 3.97 7.11
N PRO A 101 -8.52 5.09 7.55
CA PRO A 101 -7.94 6.42 7.36
C PRO A 101 -6.65 6.62 8.17
N ASP A 102 -6.53 5.95 9.32
CA ASP A 102 -5.41 6.10 10.23
C ASP A 102 -5.16 4.81 11.04
N SER A 103 -4.02 4.77 11.71
CA SER A 103 -3.55 3.63 12.50
C SER A 103 -4.41 3.37 13.74
N ALA A 104 -4.96 4.39 14.40
CA ALA A 104 -5.80 4.23 15.58
C ALA A 104 -7.13 3.56 15.21
N THR A 105 -7.76 4.03 14.13
CA THR A 105 -8.98 3.46 13.56
C THR A 105 -8.75 2.02 13.11
N ALA A 106 -7.61 1.73 12.46
CA ALA A 106 -7.24 0.38 12.08
C ALA A 106 -7.11 -0.55 13.30
N VAL A 107 -6.41 -0.11 14.35
CA VAL A 107 -6.23 -0.88 15.59
C VAL A 107 -7.56 -1.15 16.31
N ALA A 108 -8.48 -0.18 16.31
CA ALA A 108 -9.79 -0.33 16.93
C ALA A 108 -10.66 -1.40 16.24
N HIS A 109 -10.41 -1.71 14.97
CA HIS A 109 -11.19 -2.64 14.16
C HIS A 109 -10.49 -3.96 13.85
N LEU A 110 -9.39 -4.26 14.54
CA LEU A 110 -8.63 -5.50 14.35
C LEU A 110 -9.49 -6.73 14.59
N ARG A 111 -9.39 -7.67 13.66
CA ARG A 111 -10.09 -8.98 13.72
C ARG A 111 -9.12 -10.15 13.68
N THR A 112 -7.87 -9.88 13.35
CA THR A 112 -6.80 -10.86 13.18
C THR A 112 -5.57 -10.42 13.98
N THR A 113 -4.57 -11.29 14.07
CA THR A 113 -3.29 -10.96 14.66
C THR A 113 -2.19 -11.36 13.69
N SER A 114 -1.28 -10.43 13.43
CA SER A 114 -0.10 -10.61 12.60
C SER A 114 1.08 -9.86 13.26
N PRO A 115 2.33 -10.11 12.83
CA PRO A 115 3.46 -9.28 13.27
C PRO A 115 3.23 -7.79 13.01
N ASP A 116 2.70 -7.43 11.84
CA ASP A 116 2.40 -6.04 11.48
C ASP A 116 1.35 -5.42 12.42
N ILE A 117 0.30 -6.17 12.75
CA ILE A 117 -0.73 -5.72 13.70
C ILE A 117 -0.14 -5.51 15.11
N LYS A 118 0.76 -6.39 15.55
CA LYS A 118 1.42 -6.26 16.86
C LYS A 118 2.30 -5.02 16.92
N GLU A 119 3.03 -4.71 15.85
CA GLU A 119 3.80 -3.48 15.77
C GLU A 119 2.89 -2.26 15.75
N LEU A 120 1.83 -2.27 14.94
CA LEU A 120 0.84 -1.19 14.91
C LEU A 120 0.26 -0.89 16.31
N GLN A 121 -0.07 -1.93 17.08
CA GLN A 121 -0.55 -1.79 18.45
C GLN A 121 0.50 -1.20 19.41
N LYS A 122 1.79 -1.56 19.28
CA LYS A 122 2.85 -0.98 20.10
C LYS A 122 3.01 0.51 19.83
N VAL A 123 2.90 0.90 18.57
CA VAL A 123 3.06 2.29 18.11
C VAL A 123 1.97 3.18 18.67
N ILE A 124 0.71 2.74 18.59
CA ILE A 124 -0.40 3.47 19.20
C ILE A 124 -0.19 3.66 20.71
N ARG A 125 0.23 2.61 21.42
CA ARG A 125 0.49 2.70 22.86
C ARG A 125 1.64 3.65 23.22
N TRP A 126 2.63 3.78 22.36
CA TRP A 126 3.72 4.74 22.55
C TRP A 126 3.28 6.17 22.28
N ALA A 127 2.43 6.39 21.28
CA ALA A 127 1.91 7.72 20.94
C ALA A 127 0.90 8.26 21.99
N GLU A 128 0.24 7.38 22.75
CA GLU A 128 -0.72 7.74 23.80
C GLU A 128 -0.09 7.99 25.19
N GLY A 129 1.21 7.73 25.37
CA GLY A 129 1.91 7.81 26.66
C GLY A 129 2.93 8.94 26.73
#